data_AF-A0A529MWE5-F1
#
_entry.id   AF-A0A529MWE5-F1
#
_cell.length_a   1.000
_cell.length_b   1.000
_cell.length_c   1.000
_cell.angle_alpha   90.00
_cell.angle_beta   90.00
_cell.angle_gamma   90.00
#
_symmetry.space_group_name_H-M   'P 1'
#
loop_
_entity.id
_entity.type
_entity.pdbx_description
1 polymer ?
#
loop_
_entity_poly.entity_id
_entity_poly.type
_entity_poly.pdbx_seq_one_letter_code
_entity_poly.pdbx_strand_id
1 'polypeptide(L)'
;QIMSNVEKLGAPFHAVYTAEQAQAYKPRFKAFEYMFDRLGCGPQDILHCSSSFRYDLMSAHDLGIKNKVWVNRGHEPANPHYGYVEISDISGLPGVVGL
;
A
#
# COMPACT_ATOMS: atom_id res chain seq x y z
N GLN A 1 -2.93 0.68 -20.94
CA GLN A 1 -3.87 1.35 -20.01
C GLN A 1 -3.18 1.85 -18.75
N ILE A 2 -2.40 1.02 -18.03
CA ILE A 2 -1.78 1.40 -16.75
C ILE A 2 -0.92 2.68 -16.84
N MET A 3 0.03 2.75 -17.77
CA MET A 3 0.90 3.93 -17.88
C MET A 3 0.14 5.23 -18.20
N SER A 4 -0.91 5.15 -19.03
CA SER A 4 -1.79 6.30 -19.29
C SER A 4 -2.57 6.76 -18.04
N ASN A 5 -2.94 5.85 -17.14
CA ASN A 5 -3.56 6.23 -15.87
C ASN A 5 -2.54 6.88 -14.92
N VAL A 6 -1.31 6.37 -14.89
CA VAL A 6 -0.20 6.94 -14.11
C VAL A 6 0.09 8.38 -14.55
N GLU A 7 0.16 8.63 -15.86
CA GLU A 7 0.34 9.99 -16.41
C GLU A 7 -0.75 10.97 -15.95
N LYS A 8 -2.01 10.51 -15.89
CA LYS A 8 -3.14 11.35 -15.45
C LYS A 8 -3.09 11.74 -13.98
N LEU A 9 -2.34 11.01 -13.14
CA LEU A 9 -2.18 11.35 -11.72
C LEU A 9 -1.29 12.58 -11.52
N GLY A 10 -0.48 12.96 -12.52
CA GLY A 10 0.34 14.18 -12.48
C GLY A 10 1.46 14.19 -11.44
N ALA A 11 1.70 13.07 -10.77
CA ALA A 11 2.76 12.91 -9.77
C ALA A 11 3.84 11.94 -10.29
N PRO A 12 5.13 12.18 -9.96
CA PRO A 12 6.18 11.25 -10.34
C PRO A 12 6.06 9.95 -9.54
N PHE A 13 6.10 8.81 -10.24
CA PHE A 13 6.21 7.49 -9.62
C PHE A 13 7.61 6.95 -9.88
N HIS A 14 8.31 6.56 -8.80
CA HIS A 14 9.61 5.89 -8.92
C HIS A 14 9.48 4.54 -9.65
N ALA A 15 8.43 3.77 -9.34
CA ALA A 15 8.12 2.50 -9.96
C ALA A 15 6.61 2.23 -9.96
N VAL A 16 6.15 1.39 -10.89
CA VAL A 16 4.77 0.92 -10.99
C VAL A 16 4.80 -0.60 -11.15
N TYR A 17 4.17 -1.30 -10.21
CA TYR A 17 4.07 -2.76 -10.21
C TYR A 17 2.62 -3.21 -10.27
N THR A 18 2.34 -4.22 -11.11
CA THR A 18 0.99 -4.73 -11.33
C THR A 18 0.86 -6.20 -10.93
N ALA A 19 -0.38 -6.64 -10.70
CA ALA A 19 -0.69 -8.05 -10.46
C ALA A 19 -0.30 -8.97 -11.63
N GLU A 20 -0.33 -8.44 -12.86
CA GLU A 20 0.13 -9.14 -14.05
C GLU A 20 1.66 -9.36 -13.99
N GLN A 21 2.44 -8.34 -13.63
CA GLN A 21 3.90 -8.51 -13.49
C GLN A 21 4.26 -9.49 -12.37
N ALA A 22 3.54 -9.43 -11.24
CA ALA A 22 3.74 -10.37 -10.12
C ALA A 22 3.14 -11.77 -10.39
N GLN A 23 2.32 -11.92 -11.44
CA GLN A 23 1.51 -13.12 -11.69
C GLN A 23 0.71 -13.54 -10.44
N ALA A 24 0.16 -12.56 -9.72
CA ALA A 24 -0.66 -12.73 -8.53
C ALA A 24 -1.44 -11.46 -8.20
N TYR A 25 -2.72 -11.63 -7.85
CA TYR A 25 -3.49 -10.59 -7.20
C TYR A 25 -3.31 -10.66 -5.69
N LYS A 26 -3.36 -9.49 -5.05
CA LYS A 26 -3.59 -9.38 -3.62
C LYS A 26 -4.90 -10.11 -3.23
N PRO A 27 -5.01 -10.72 -2.04
CA PRO A 27 -4.08 -10.64 -0.90
C PRO A 27 -2.93 -11.67 -0.93
N ARG A 28 -2.66 -12.33 -2.06
CA ARG A 28 -1.54 -13.27 -2.14
C ARG A 28 -0.22 -12.52 -1.91
N PHE A 29 0.58 -13.02 -0.97
CA PHE A 29 1.84 -12.41 -0.56
C PHE A 29 2.82 -12.20 -1.71
N LYS A 30 2.79 -13.08 -2.72
CA LYS A 30 3.58 -12.97 -3.96
C LYS A 30 3.56 -11.57 -4.60
N ALA A 31 2.45 -10.84 -4.52
CA ALA A 31 2.37 -9.48 -5.05
C ALA A 31 3.25 -8.47 -4.26
N PHE A 32 3.32 -8.63 -2.94
CA PHE A 32 4.17 -7.82 -2.05
C PHE A 32 5.63 -8.27 -2.12
N GLU A 33 5.89 -9.58 -2.12
CA GLU A 33 7.24 -10.15 -2.27
C GLU A 33 7.88 -9.68 -3.59
N TYR A 34 7.13 -9.72 -4.68
CA TYR A 34 7.56 -9.16 -5.97
C TYR A 34 7.93 -7.67 -5.84
N MET A 35 7.13 -6.87 -5.14
CA MET A 35 7.44 -5.45 -4.92
C MET A 35 8.74 -5.29 -4.11
N PHE A 36 8.94 -6.06 -3.05
CA PHE A 36 10.16 -6.01 -2.23
C PHE A 36 11.40 -6.35 -3.06
N ASP A 37 11.35 -7.44 -3.84
CA ASP A 37 12.46 -7.87 -4.70
C ASP A 37 12.85 -6.80 -5.73
N ARG A 38 11.86 -6.13 -6.32
CA ARG A 38 12.09 -5.13 -7.37
C ARG A 38 12.60 -3.79 -6.83
N LEU A 39 12.25 -3.46 -5.58
CA LEU A 39 12.77 -2.29 -4.87
C LEU A 39 14.09 -2.57 -4.14
N GLY A 40 14.46 -3.84 -3.95
CA GLY A 40 15.65 -4.23 -3.19
C GLY A 40 15.57 -3.84 -1.72
N CYS A 41 14.37 -3.93 -1.12
CA CYS A 41 14.09 -3.48 0.25
C CYS A 41 13.32 -4.55 1.05
N GLY A 42 13.31 -4.43 2.37
CA GLY A 42 12.50 -5.28 3.25
C GLY A 42 11.24 -4.61 3.75
N PRO A 43 10.34 -5.35 4.44
CA PRO A 43 9.11 -4.80 4.99
C PRO A 43 9.33 -3.67 6.01
N GLN A 44 10.50 -3.63 6.66
CA GLN A 44 10.90 -2.55 7.57
C GLN A 44 11.12 -1.19 6.88
N ASP A 45 11.37 -1.19 5.56
CA ASP A 45 11.69 0.00 4.78
C ASP A 45 10.44 0.61 4.11
N ILE A 46 9.27 -0.01 4.30
CA ILE A 46 8.04 0.33 3.59
C ILE A 46 7.01 0.96 4.53
N LEU A 47 6.35 2.02 4.06
CA LEU A 47 5.04 2.45 4.54
C LEU A 47 3.98 2.02 3.52
N HIS A 48 3.04 1.17 3.94
CA HIS A 48 1.94 0.74 3.09
C HIS A 48 0.70 1.62 3.28
N CYS A 49 0.24 2.30 2.23
CA CYS A 49 -0.95 3.14 2.26
C CYS A 49 -2.06 2.51 1.39
N SER A 50 -3.23 2.20 1.97
CA SER A 50 -4.39 1.68 1.25
C SER A 50 -5.71 1.99 1.97
N SER A 51 -6.83 1.83 1.28
CA SER A 51 -8.19 1.90 1.86
C SER A 51 -8.80 0.54 2.19
N SER A 52 -8.16 -0.60 1.87
CA SER A 52 -8.70 -1.94 2.14
C SER A 52 -7.97 -2.67 3.26
N PHE A 53 -8.72 -3.31 4.16
CA PHE A 53 -8.10 -4.25 5.10
C PHE A 53 -7.75 -5.57 4.42
N ARG A 54 -8.76 -6.24 3.86
CA ARG A 54 -8.63 -7.63 3.40
C ARG A 54 -7.62 -7.83 2.30
N TYR A 55 -7.53 -6.88 1.37
CA TYR A 55 -6.61 -7.00 0.24
C TYR A 55 -5.22 -6.48 0.55
N ASP A 56 -5.08 -5.54 1.51
CA ASP A 56 -3.86 -4.77 1.67
C ASP A 56 -3.31 -4.81 3.09
N LEU A 57 -3.99 -4.19 4.07
CA LEU A 57 -3.42 -4.01 5.41
C LEU A 57 -3.19 -5.33 6.16
N MET A 58 -4.04 -6.33 5.95
CA MET A 58 -3.85 -7.65 6.55
C MET A 58 -2.60 -8.33 6.02
N SER A 59 -2.41 -8.35 4.70
CA SER A 59 -1.22 -8.93 4.08
C SER A 59 0.04 -8.15 4.43
N ALA A 60 -0.03 -6.82 4.46
CA ALA A 60 1.06 -5.97 4.91
C ALA A 60 1.45 -6.27 6.37
N HIS A 61 0.47 -6.45 7.25
CA HIS A 61 0.70 -6.85 8.64
C HIS A 61 1.38 -8.22 8.74
N ASP A 62 0.84 -9.24 8.06
CA ASP A 62 1.35 -10.62 8.14
C ASP A 62 2.76 -10.76 7.55
N LEU A 63 3.10 -9.91 6.56
CA LEU A 63 4.44 -9.80 5.98
C LEU A 63 5.40 -8.94 6.81
N GLY A 64 4.96 -8.39 7.94
CA GLY A 64 5.81 -7.64 8.86
C GLY A 64 6.03 -6.16 8.51
N ILE A 65 5.25 -5.59 7.58
CA ILE A 65 5.27 -4.15 7.32
C ILE A 65 4.73 -3.44 8.57
N LYS A 66 5.60 -2.72 9.28
CA LYS A 66 5.23 -2.02 10.50
C LYS A 66 4.46 -0.73 10.20
N ASN A 67 4.97 0.09 9.30
CA ASN A 67 4.37 1.38 8.96
C ASN A 67 3.21 1.18 7.99
N LYS A 68 2.00 1.50 8.43
CA LYS A 68 0.79 1.33 7.63
C LYS A 68 -0.13 2.53 7.80
N VAL A 69 -0.73 2.96 6.70
CA VAL A 69 -1.71 4.04 6.66
C VAL A 69 -3.00 3.50 6.06
N TRP A 70 -4.08 3.65 6.83
CA TRP A 70 -5.42 3.32 6.38
C TRP A 70 -6.13 4.59 5.94
N VAL A 71 -6.45 4.68 4.65
CA VAL A 71 -7.30 5.73 4.10
C VAL A 71 -8.76 5.32 4.30
N ASN A 72 -9.36 5.75 5.40
CA ASN A 72 -10.73 5.37 5.75
C ASN A 72 -11.73 6.09 4.84
N ARG A 73 -12.20 5.37 3.82
CA ARG A 73 -13.26 5.82 2.90
C ARG A 73 -14.68 5.35 3.32
N GLY A 74 -14.83 4.76 4.52
CA GLY A 74 -16.11 4.29 5.05
C GLY A 74 -16.64 3.00 4.43
N HIS A 75 -15.81 2.22 3.73
CA HIS A 75 -16.24 0.99 3.05
C HIS A 75 -16.17 -0.26 3.94
N GLU A 76 -15.33 -0.25 4.99
CA GLU A 76 -15.10 -1.37 5.90
C GLU A 76 -14.99 -0.84 7.34
N PRO A 77 -15.39 -1.60 8.37
CA PRO A 77 -15.21 -1.20 9.77
C PRO A 77 -13.72 -1.20 10.15
N ALA A 78 -13.35 -0.30 11.07
CA ALA A 78 -11.99 -0.24 11.62
C ALA A 78 -11.61 -1.56 12.32
N ASN A 79 -10.33 -1.94 12.21
CA ASN A 79 -9.78 -3.09 12.93
C ASN A 79 -8.38 -2.78 13.48
N PRO A 80 -8.28 -2.18 14.68
CA PRO A 80 -7.02 -1.73 15.27
C PRO A 80 -5.95 -2.81 15.44
N HIS A 81 -6.32 -4.10 15.42
CA HIS A 81 -5.39 -5.22 15.52
C HIS A 81 -4.26 -5.14 14.49
N TYR A 82 -4.55 -4.64 13.28
CA TYR A 82 -3.57 -4.59 12.20
C TYR A 82 -2.58 -3.42 12.31
N GLY A 83 -2.74 -2.50 13.26
CA GLY A 83 -1.78 -1.43 13.55
C GLY A 83 -1.51 -0.48 12.38
N TYR A 84 -2.24 0.63 12.32
CA TYR A 84 -2.14 1.63 11.26
C TYR A 84 -2.36 3.04 11.80
N VAL A 85 -1.95 4.04 11.03
CA VAL A 85 -2.41 5.43 11.17
C VAL A 85 -3.61 5.64 10.26
N GLU A 86 -4.71 6.15 10.80
CA GLU A 86 -5.93 6.42 10.03
C GLU A 86 -5.92 7.85 9.48
N ILE A 87 -6.28 8.00 8.20
CA ILE A 87 -6.53 9.30 7.55
C ILE A 87 -7.84 9.24 6.75
N SER A 88 -8.56 10.36 6.65
CA SER A 88 -9.83 10.45 5.92
C SER A 88 -9.67 10.38 4.39
N ASP A 89 -8.53 10.87 3.91
CA ASP A 89 -8.19 10.96 2.50
C ASP A 89 -6.67 11.15 2.33
N ILE A 90 -6.21 11.14 1.08
CA ILE A 90 -4.77 11.14 0.77
C ILE A 90 -4.06 12.45 1.13
N SER A 91 -4.79 13.55 1.35
CA SER A 91 -4.20 14.84 1.75
C SER A 91 -3.59 14.79 3.17
N GLY A 92 -4.00 13.84 4.00
CA GLY A 92 -3.41 13.61 5.33
C GLY A 92 -2.08 12.85 5.31
N LEU A 93 -1.73 12.19 4.19
CA LEU A 93 -0.54 11.33 4.11
C LEU A 93 0.79 12.09 4.36
N PRO A 94 1.01 13.32 3.83
CA PRO A 94 2.23 14.09 4.12
C PRO A 94 2.48 14.28 5.63
N GLY A 95 1.43 14.59 6.39
CA GLY A 95 1.55 14.77 7.84
C GLY A 95 1.96 13.50 8.60
N VAL A 96 1.65 12.31 8.07
CA VAL A 96 2.08 11.02 8.65
C VAL A 96 3.60 10.83 8.53
N VAL A 97 4.22 11.40 7.50
CA VAL A 97 5.67 11.31 7.24
C VAL A 97 6.44 12.58 7.63
N GLY A 98 5.79 13.52 8.32
CA GLY A 98 6.42 14.73 8.86
C GLY A 98 6.66 15.85 7.83
N LEU A 99 5.87 15.88 6.74
CA LEU A 99 5.88 16.94 5.72
C LEU A 99 4.76 17.95 5.92
#